data_AF-A0A960RJP6-F1
#
_entry.id   AF-A0A960RJP6-F1
#
_cell.length_a   1.000
_cell.length_b   1.000
_cell.length_c   1.000
_cell.angle_alpha   90.00
_cell.angle_beta   90.00
_cell.angle_gamma   90.00
#
_symmetry.space_group_name_H-M   'P 1'
#
loop_
_entity.id
_entity.type
_entity.pdbx_description
1 polymer ?
#
loop_
_entity_poly.entity_id
_entity_poly.type
_entity_poly.pdbx_seq_one_letter_code
_entity_poly.pdbx_strand_id
1 'polypeptide(L)'
;MELHRLRSMKFARGWVGLVMGLVLATNLPAQTEPAHPEPTGEVTELGQWMDRMNSAFRKLRRQVVLAEHNAASRELVGEMLLAAAKARELTPEKIADVPASEHEEFLGGYRAQMDKLIEALRKLDAALAENDNAAAGEIVRDLRGVQRAGHQDYKKDRE
;
A
#
# COMPACT_ATOMS: atom_id res chain seq x y z
N MET A 1 -39.52 34.40 -13.70
CA MET A 1 -38.54 35.49 -13.49
C MET A 1 -37.53 34.97 -12.49
N GLU A 2 -36.24 34.85 -12.73
CA GLU A 2 -35.39 35.12 -13.87
C GLU A 2 -34.22 34.13 -13.77
N LEU A 3 -33.75 33.63 -14.90
CA LEU A 3 -32.48 32.92 -15.03
C LEU A 3 -31.33 33.95 -15.09
N HIS A 4 -30.10 33.42 -14.99
CA HIS A 4 -28.87 33.93 -15.62
C HIS A 4 -28.05 35.04 -14.93
N ARG A 5 -26.82 34.68 -14.54
CA ARG A 5 -25.50 35.12 -15.10
C ARG A 5 -24.46 35.17 -13.96
N LEU A 6 -23.45 34.31 -14.00
CA LEU A 6 -22.20 34.44 -14.77
C LEU A 6 -21.38 35.69 -14.44
N ARG A 7 -20.08 35.40 -14.23
CA ARG A 7 -18.90 36.17 -14.66
C ARG A 7 -18.32 37.17 -13.67
N SER A 8 -17.09 36.89 -13.24
CA SER A 8 -15.89 37.68 -13.57
C SER A 8 -14.82 37.41 -12.50
N MET A 9 -13.79 36.61 -12.77
CA MET A 9 -12.48 37.08 -13.27
C MET A 9 -11.91 38.28 -12.51
N LYS A 10 -10.70 38.10 -11.93
CA LYS A 10 -9.52 38.96 -12.16
C LYS A 10 -8.26 38.36 -11.52
N PHE A 11 -7.37 37.87 -12.38
CA PHE A 11 -5.94 37.76 -12.12
C PHE A 11 -5.34 39.16 -11.90
N ALA A 12 -4.49 39.32 -10.90
CA ALA A 12 -3.55 40.45 -10.75
C ALA A 12 -2.23 39.84 -10.25
N ARG A 13 -1.26 39.57 -11.13
CA ARG A 13 -0.20 40.47 -11.60
C ARG A 13 0.62 41.11 -10.48
N GLY A 14 1.83 40.55 -10.32
CA GLY A 14 3.06 41.30 -10.10
C GLY A 14 3.45 41.46 -8.65
N TRP A 15 4.67 41.03 -8.32
CA TRP A 15 5.76 41.95 -8.02
C TRP A 15 7.07 41.18 -8.24
N VAL A 16 7.77 41.58 -9.31
CA VAL A 16 9.14 41.17 -9.61
C VAL A 16 10.05 42.03 -8.73
N GLY A 17 10.60 41.43 -7.68
CA GLY A 17 11.65 42.03 -6.86
C GLY A 17 13.01 41.51 -7.33
N LEU A 18 13.68 42.31 -8.16
CA LEU A 18 15.08 42.20 -8.54
C LEU A 18 15.96 42.34 -7.27
N VAL A 19 16.60 41.26 -6.81
CA VAL A 19 17.67 41.32 -5.80
C VAL A 19 18.99 40.99 -6.48
N MET A 20 19.82 42.03 -6.50
CA MET A 20 21.20 42.11 -6.98
C MET A 20 22.08 41.14 -6.18
N GLY A 21 22.74 40.22 -6.89
CA GLY A 21 23.61 39.20 -6.32
C GLY A 21 24.93 39.77 -5.79
N LEU A 22 25.18 39.53 -4.50
CA LEU A 22 26.50 39.55 -3.90
C LEU A 22 26.84 38.14 -3.43
N VAL A 23 27.99 37.66 -3.86
CA VAL A 23 28.56 36.33 -3.69
C VAL A 23 28.71 35.95 -2.22
N LEU A 24 28.21 34.77 -1.84
CA LEU A 24 28.68 33.97 -0.71
C LEU A 24 28.47 32.49 -1.04
N ALA A 25 29.54 31.85 -1.49
CA ALA A 25 29.65 30.40 -1.53
C ALA A 25 29.45 29.87 -0.10
N THR A 26 28.30 29.23 0.13
CA THR A 26 28.00 28.51 1.37
C THR A 26 27.47 27.14 0.98
N ASN A 27 28.22 26.13 1.45
CA ASN A 27 27.93 24.71 1.32
C ASN A 27 26.47 24.42 1.63
N LEU A 28 25.77 23.75 0.70
CA LEU A 28 24.52 23.07 1.03
C LEU A 28 24.82 22.00 2.09
N PRO A 29 24.19 22.02 3.28
CA PRO A 29 24.00 20.78 4.01
C PRO A 29 23.02 19.93 3.20
N ALA A 30 23.51 18.79 2.72
CA ALA A 30 22.67 17.72 2.21
C ALA A 30 21.52 17.50 3.19
N GLN A 31 20.29 17.61 2.71
CA GLN A 31 19.12 17.21 3.47
C GLN A 31 19.31 15.73 3.80
N THR A 32 19.62 15.46 5.06
CA THR A 32 19.57 14.11 5.61
C THR A 32 18.09 13.76 5.61
N GLU A 33 17.65 12.97 4.64
CA GLU A 33 16.40 12.24 4.77
C GLU A 33 16.39 11.57 6.15
N PRO A 34 15.26 11.59 6.88
CA PRO A 34 15.20 10.90 8.16
C PRO A 34 15.54 9.44 7.91
N ALA A 35 16.68 9.02 8.45
CA ALA A 35 17.12 7.64 8.45
C ALA A 35 15.98 6.80 9.03
N HIS A 36 15.28 6.07 8.15
CA HIS A 36 14.50 4.93 8.57
C HIS A 36 15.47 4.01 9.32
N PRO A 37 15.18 3.61 10.57
CA PRO A 37 16.05 2.66 11.26
C PRO A 37 16.16 1.41 10.39
N GLU A 38 17.37 1.15 9.90
CA GLU A 38 17.75 -0.05 9.16
C GLU A 38 17.30 -1.28 9.97
N PRO A 39 16.31 -2.05 9.48
CA PRO A 39 15.94 -3.27 10.16
C PRO A 39 17.06 -4.28 9.97
N THR A 40 17.67 -4.70 11.06
CA THR A 40 18.58 -5.85 11.11
C THR A 40 17.88 -7.08 10.50
N GLY A 41 18.41 -7.57 9.38
CA GLY A 41 17.91 -8.68 8.57
C GLY A 41 17.59 -8.20 7.16
N GLU A 42 18.37 -8.66 6.16
CA GLU A 42 18.18 -8.31 4.75
C GLU A 42 16.70 -8.43 4.36
N VAL A 43 16.08 -7.29 4.00
CA VAL A 43 14.69 -7.29 3.57
C VAL A 43 14.63 -7.86 2.16
N THR A 44 14.26 -9.13 2.05
CA THR A 44 14.05 -9.78 0.75
C THR A 44 13.04 -9.01 -0.09
N GLU A 45 13.11 -9.18 -1.41
CA GLU A 45 12.13 -8.54 -2.32
C GLU A 45 10.69 -8.89 -1.91
N LEU A 46 10.45 -10.15 -1.52
CA LEU A 46 9.16 -10.59 -0.99
C LEU A 46 8.81 -9.84 0.31
N GLY A 47 9.76 -9.70 1.22
CA GLY A 47 9.60 -8.92 2.45
C GLY A 47 9.17 -7.46 2.17
N GLN A 48 9.79 -6.80 1.19
CA GLN A 48 9.46 -5.42 0.81
C GLN A 48 8.01 -5.30 0.30
N TRP A 49 7.57 -6.24 -0.56
CA TRP A 49 6.18 -6.25 -1.04
C TRP A 49 5.18 -6.52 0.09
N MET A 50 5.51 -7.42 1.01
CA MET A 50 4.68 -7.70 2.20
C MET A 50 4.59 -6.50 3.15
N ASP A 51 5.69 -5.79 3.37
CA ASP A 51 5.74 -4.60 4.23
C ASP A 51 4.96 -3.44 3.62
N ARG A 52 5.05 -3.25 2.30
CA ARG A 52 4.22 -2.29 1.56
C ARG A 52 2.74 -2.62 1.71
N MET A 53 2.36 -3.88 1.50
CA MET A 53 0.98 -4.33 1.64
C MET A 53 0.44 -4.14 3.07
N ASN A 54 1.23 -4.49 4.09
CA ASN A 54 0.85 -4.32 5.49
C ASN A 54 0.69 -2.83 5.87
N SER A 55 1.56 -1.97 5.33
CA SER A 55 1.47 -0.52 5.54
C SER A 55 0.20 0.06 4.92
N ALA A 56 -0.15 -0.34 3.69
CA ALA A 56 -1.40 0.05 3.04
C ALA A 56 -2.62 -0.48 3.81
N PHE A 57 -2.61 -1.75 4.23
CA PHE A 57 -3.69 -2.36 5.01
C PHE A 57 -3.95 -1.64 6.33
N ARG A 58 -2.89 -1.27 7.06
CA ARG A 58 -3.02 -0.53 8.33
C ARG A 58 -3.70 0.82 8.13
N LYS A 59 -3.37 1.54 7.05
CA LYS A 59 -4.02 2.81 6.68
C LYS A 59 -5.48 2.57 6.31
N LEU A 60 -5.74 1.63 5.40
CA LEU A 60 -7.06 1.26 4.91
C LEU A 60 -8.02 0.93 6.06
N ARG A 61 -7.58 0.11 7.02
CA ARG A 61 -8.38 -0.28 8.18
C ARG A 61 -8.92 0.90 9.01
N ARG A 62 -8.20 2.03 9.05
CA ARG A 62 -8.64 3.20 9.82
C ARG A 62 -9.68 4.05 9.09
N GLN A 63 -9.71 3.99 7.76
CA GLN A 63 -10.52 4.87 6.94
C GLN A 63 -11.63 4.14 6.15
N VAL A 64 -11.63 2.80 6.10
CA VAL A 64 -12.62 1.99 5.36
C VAL A 64 -14.06 2.21 5.83
N VAL A 65 -14.26 2.69 7.06
CA VAL A 65 -15.59 3.02 7.61
C VAL A 65 -16.07 4.43 7.25
N LEU A 66 -15.20 5.25 6.63
CA LEU A 66 -15.45 6.65 6.31
C LEU A 66 -15.69 6.80 4.80
N ALA A 67 -16.93 7.08 4.40
CA ALA A 67 -17.32 7.15 3.00
C ALA A 67 -16.58 8.25 2.22
N GLU A 68 -16.29 9.38 2.88
CA GLU A 68 -15.50 10.48 2.32
C GLU A 68 -14.06 10.08 1.97
N HIS A 69 -13.57 8.97 2.53
CA HIS A 69 -12.26 8.40 2.24
C HIS A 69 -12.31 7.24 1.24
N ASN A 70 -13.44 6.93 0.60
CA ASN A 70 -13.56 5.79 -0.31
C ASN A 70 -12.59 5.86 -1.48
N ALA A 71 -12.43 7.02 -2.12
CA ALA A 71 -11.46 7.19 -3.22
C ALA A 71 -10.02 6.87 -2.78
N ALA A 72 -9.56 7.47 -1.67
CA ALA A 72 -8.25 7.19 -1.09
C ALA A 72 -8.10 5.74 -0.61
N SER A 73 -9.19 5.13 -0.13
CA SER A 73 -9.20 3.72 0.28
C SER A 73 -9.00 2.79 -0.90
N ARG A 74 -9.59 3.11 -2.05
CA ARG A 74 -9.42 2.34 -3.29
C ARG A 74 -7.99 2.44 -3.84
N GLU A 75 -7.33 3.59 -3.69
CA GLU A 75 -5.90 3.71 -4.01
C GLU A 75 -5.05 2.75 -3.16
N LEU A 76 -5.31 2.68 -1.84
CA LEU A 76 -4.63 1.72 -0.96
C LEU A 76 -4.94 0.27 -1.34
N VAL A 77 -6.17 -0.05 -1.74
CA VAL A 77 -6.53 -1.39 -2.25
C VAL A 77 -5.75 -1.69 -3.54
N GLY A 78 -5.59 -0.72 -4.44
CA GLY A 78 -4.77 -0.84 -5.63
C GLY A 78 -3.29 -1.13 -5.32
N GLU A 79 -2.72 -0.44 -4.34
CA GLU A 79 -1.35 -0.72 -3.87
C GLU A 79 -1.23 -2.14 -3.31
N MET A 80 -2.22 -2.59 -2.54
CA MET A 80 -2.24 -3.95 -2.00
C MET A 80 -2.37 -5.01 -3.10
N LEU A 81 -3.21 -4.77 -4.12
CA LEU A 81 -3.35 -5.66 -5.27
C LEU A 81 -2.04 -5.80 -6.04
N LEU A 82 -1.35 -4.69 -6.28
CA LEU A 82 -0.04 -4.69 -6.94
C LEU A 82 0.98 -5.49 -6.12
N ALA A 83 1.06 -5.21 -4.81
CA ALA A 83 1.99 -5.90 -3.92
C ALA A 83 1.71 -7.40 -3.81
N ALA A 84 0.43 -7.79 -3.71
CA ALA A 84 0.03 -9.20 -3.67
C ALA A 84 0.36 -9.93 -4.98
N ALA A 85 0.11 -9.29 -6.13
CA ALA A 85 0.46 -9.86 -7.44
C ALA A 85 1.97 -10.07 -7.58
N LYS A 86 2.78 -9.09 -7.16
CA LYS A 86 4.25 -9.21 -7.18
C LYS A 86 4.76 -10.25 -6.19
N ALA A 87 4.25 -10.26 -4.97
CA ALA A 87 4.60 -11.27 -3.97
C ALA A 87 4.29 -12.69 -4.45
N ARG A 88 3.15 -12.91 -5.12
CA ARG A 88 2.73 -14.22 -5.64
C ARG A 88 3.74 -14.84 -6.61
N GLU A 89 4.48 -14.02 -7.36
CA GLU A 89 5.50 -14.46 -8.32
C GLU A 89 6.81 -14.87 -7.64
N LEU A 90 7.00 -14.48 -6.38
CA LEU A 90 8.22 -14.73 -5.62
C LEU A 90 8.14 -16.01 -4.80
N THR A 91 9.30 -16.54 -4.46
CA THR A 91 9.46 -17.75 -3.65
C THR A 91 9.67 -17.37 -2.18
N PRO A 92 8.86 -17.90 -1.24
CA PRO A 92 9.07 -17.66 0.19
C PRO A 92 10.38 -18.30 0.68
N GLU A 93 11.14 -17.59 1.52
CA GLU A 93 12.39 -18.10 2.08
C GLU A 93 12.23 -19.40 2.88
N LYS A 94 11.04 -19.59 3.48
CA LYS A 94 10.68 -20.80 4.22
C LYS A 94 10.75 -22.07 3.38
N ILE A 95 10.72 -21.98 2.04
CA ILE A 95 10.88 -23.15 1.17
C ILE A 95 12.21 -23.89 1.42
N ALA A 96 13.25 -23.17 1.86
CA ALA A 96 14.55 -23.77 2.18
C ALA A 96 14.47 -24.73 3.37
N ASP A 97 13.45 -24.57 4.22
CA ASP A 97 13.22 -25.41 5.40
C ASP A 97 12.23 -26.56 5.11
N VAL A 98 11.69 -26.63 3.88
CA VAL A 98 10.75 -27.66 3.42
C VAL A 98 11.50 -28.74 2.65
N PRO A 99 11.18 -30.04 2.80
CA PRO A 99 11.76 -31.11 2.00
C PRO A 99 11.57 -30.88 0.50
N ALA A 100 12.58 -31.17 -0.33
CA ALA A 100 12.51 -30.95 -1.79
C ALA A 100 11.31 -31.65 -2.47
N SER A 101 10.88 -32.79 -1.94
CA SER A 101 9.69 -33.52 -2.41
C SER A 101 8.37 -32.78 -2.19
N GLU A 102 8.33 -31.81 -1.27
CA GLU A 102 7.13 -31.05 -0.88
C GLU A 102 7.16 -29.60 -1.43
N HIS A 103 8.21 -29.21 -2.16
CA HIS A 103 8.38 -27.84 -2.67
C HIS A 103 7.24 -27.39 -3.59
N GLU A 104 6.78 -28.26 -4.49
CA GLU A 104 5.68 -27.92 -5.40
C GLU A 104 4.35 -27.71 -4.66
N GLU A 105 4.06 -28.56 -3.67
CA GLU A 105 2.87 -28.43 -2.84
C GLU A 105 2.92 -27.15 -2.00
N PHE A 106 4.07 -26.86 -1.40
CA PHE A 106 4.31 -25.63 -0.64
C PHE A 106 4.11 -24.37 -1.49
N LEU A 107 4.72 -24.32 -2.67
CA LEU A 107 4.57 -23.18 -3.60
C LEU A 107 3.14 -23.08 -4.14
N GLY A 108 2.48 -24.20 -4.38
CA GLY A 108 1.06 -24.24 -4.77
C GLY A 108 0.16 -23.64 -3.70
N GLY A 109 0.35 -24.04 -2.44
CA GLY A 109 -0.37 -23.51 -1.29
C GLY A 109 -0.14 -22.02 -1.07
N TYR A 110 1.13 -21.58 -1.18
CA TYR A 110 1.50 -20.17 -1.10
C TYR A 110 0.77 -19.31 -2.14
N ARG A 111 0.84 -19.72 -3.42
CA ARG A 111 0.19 -19.01 -4.52
C ARG A 111 -1.33 -18.98 -4.35
N ALA A 112 -1.92 -20.09 -3.89
CA ALA A 112 -3.36 -20.16 -3.61
C ALA A 112 -3.80 -19.20 -2.48
N GLN A 113 -2.98 -19.00 -1.44
CA GLN A 113 -3.27 -18.00 -0.42
C GLN A 113 -3.15 -16.58 -0.95
N MET A 114 -2.18 -16.30 -1.82
CA MET A 114 -2.07 -14.99 -2.49
C MET A 114 -3.27 -14.73 -3.40
N ASP A 115 -3.76 -15.74 -4.12
CA ASP A 115 -4.96 -15.62 -4.96
C ASP A 115 -6.21 -15.30 -4.12
N LYS A 116 -6.41 -15.99 -2.99
CA LYS A 116 -7.50 -15.68 -2.03
C LYS A 116 -7.42 -14.24 -1.52
N LEU A 117 -6.22 -13.76 -1.22
CA LEU A 117 -5.99 -12.38 -0.80
C LEU A 117 -6.36 -11.38 -1.91
N ILE A 118 -5.92 -11.63 -3.15
CA ILE A 118 -6.24 -10.80 -4.32
C ILE A 118 -7.75 -10.76 -4.55
N GLU A 119 -8.45 -11.88 -4.44
CA GLU A 119 -9.91 -11.95 -4.59
C GLU A 119 -10.63 -11.14 -3.52
N ALA A 120 -10.22 -11.25 -2.26
CA ALA A 120 -10.79 -10.46 -1.17
C ALA A 120 -10.56 -8.96 -1.36
N LEU A 121 -9.40 -8.55 -1.87
CA LEU A 121 -9.10 -7.15 -2.21
C LEU A 121 -9.96 -6.64 -3.37
N ARG A 122 -10.24 -7.46 -4.39
CA ARG A 122 -11.16 -7.10 -5.47
C ARG A 122 -12.59 -6.90 -4.97
N LYS A 123 -13.05 -7.76 -4.06
CA LYS A 123 -14.37 -7.59 -3.40
C LYS A 123 -14.41 -6.31 -2.58
N LEU A 124 -13.33 -5.96 -1.90
CA LEU A 124 -13.21 -4.72 -1.16
C LEU A 124 -13.26 -3.49 -2.07
N ASP A 125 -12.55 -3.51 -3.21
CA ASP A 125 -12.62 -2.40 -4.18
C ASP A 125 -14.04 -2.19 -4.71
N ALA A 126 -14.76 -3.29 -4.99
CA ALA A 126 -16.16 -3.24 -5.43
C ALA A 126 -17.08 -2.64 -4.35
N ALA A 127 -16.97 -3.09 -3.10
CA ALA A 127 -17.77 -2.55 -1.99
C ALA A 127 -17.52 -1.04 -1.78
N LEU A 128 -16.25 -0.61 -1.87
CA LEU A 128 -15.89 0.82 -1.80
C LEU A 128 -16.40 1.61 -3.01
N ALA A 129 -16.45 1.02 -4.20
CA ALA A 129 -17.03 1.65 -5.38
C ALA A 129 -18.54 1.89 -5.25
N GLU A 130 -19.23 0.99 -4.55
CA GLU A 130 -20.67 1.07 -4.27
C GLU A 130 -20.99 1.92 -3.03
N ASN A 131 -19.97 2.44 -2.33
CA ASN A 131 -20.08 3.11 -1.02
C ASN A 131 -20.72 2.23 0.07
N ASP A 132 -20.58 0.90 -0.05
CA ASP A 132 -20.96 -0.04 0.99
C ASP A 132 -19.84 -0.20 2.01
N ASN A 133 -19.65 0.83 2.84
CA ASN A 133 -18.63 0.86 3.88
C ASN A 133 -18.88 -0.18 5.00
N ALA A 134 -20.11 -0.68 5.14
CA ALA A 134 -20.44 -1.76 6.07
C ALA A 134 -19.85 -3.08 5.56
N ALA A 135 -20.12 -3.46 4.31
CA ALA A 135 -19.53 -4.64 3.69
C ALA A 135 -18.01 -4.53 3.59
N ALA A 136 -17.50 -3.35 3.20
CA ALA A 136 -16.05 -3.08 3.15
C ALA A 136 -15.38 -3.28 4.53
N GLY A 137 -16.05 -2.86 5.61
CA GLY A 137 -15.60 -3.06 6.98
C GLY A 137 -15.48 -4.53 7.36
N GLU A 138 -16.47 -5.36 7.02
CA GLU A 138 -16.40 -6.82 7.26
C GLU A 138 -15.28 -7.48 6.45
N ILE A 139 -15.15 -7.14 5.17
CA ILE A 139 -14.08 -7.69 4.32
C ILE A 139 -12.70 -7.35 4.90
N VAL A 140 -12.48 -6.14 5.42
CA VAL A 140 -11.22 -5.75 6.07
C VAL A 140 -10.95 -6.55 7.35
N ARG A 141 -11.99 -6.90 8.12
CA ARG A 141 -11.83 -7.75 9.31
C ARG A 141 -11.40 -9.16 8.91
N ASP A 142 -12.01 -9.73 7.89
CA ASP A 142 -11.69 -11.06 7.38
C ASP A 142 -10.29 -11.12 6.75
N LEU A 143 -9.89 -10.07 6.02
CA LEU A 143 -8.55 -9.93 5.43
C LEU A 143 -7.43 -10.08 6.47
N ARG A 144 -7.66 -9.62 7.72
CA ARG A 144 -6.69 -9.82 8.81
C ARG A 144 -6.48 -11.29 9.14
N GLY A 145 -7.56 -12.09 9.09
CA GLY A 145 -7.50 -13.54 9.29
C GLY A 145 -6.68 -14.22 8.19
N VAL A 146 -6.94 -13.85 6.93
CA VAL A 146 -6.21 -14.38 5.76
C VAL A 146 -4.72 -14.06 5.84
N GLN A 147 -4.34 -12.81 6.14
CA GLN A 147 -2.94 -12.42 6.27
C GLN A 147 -2.22 -13.18 7.41
N ARG A 148 -2.89 -13.38 8.55
CA ARG A 148 -2.31 -14.10 9.69
C ARG A 148 -2.06 -15.56 9.36
N ALA A 149 -3.04 -16.24 8.75
CA ALA A 149 -2.91 -17.63 8.33
C ALA A 149 -1.77 -17.79 7.32
N GLY A 150 -1.73 -16.94 6.29
CA GLY A 150 -0.64 -16.97 5.30
C GLY A 150 0.75 -16.72 5.91
N HIS A 151 0.89 -15.79 6.86
CA HIS A 151 2.16 -15.58 7.54
C HIS A 151 2.59 -16.79 8.38
N GLN A 152 1.66 -17.43 9.10
CA GLN A 152 1.96 -18.62 9.89
C GLN A 152 2.49 -19.77 9.01
N ASP A 153 1.86 -19.95 7.85
CA ASP A 153 2.16 -21.10 6.98
C ASP A 153 3.41 -20.87 6.13
N TYR A 154 3.65 -19.64 5.64
CA TYR A 154 4.64 -19.39 4.58
C TYR A 154 5.76 -18.41 4.92
N LYS A 155 5.65 -17.65 6.03
CA LYS A 155 6.74 -16.75 6.46
C LYS A 155 7.74 -17.55 7.30
N LYS A 156 9.04 -17.37 7.02
CA LYS A 156 10.10 -17.93 7.87
C LYS A 156 10.09 -17.20 9.22
N ASP A 157 10.14 -17.97 10.31
CA ASP A 157 10.31 -17.40 11.64
C ASP A 157 11.68 -16.75 11.73
N ARG A 158 11.76 -15.56 12.34
CA ARG A 158 13.07 -14.95 12.61
C ARG A 158 13.63 -15.60 13.88
N GLU A 159 14.77 -16.26 13.74
CA GLU A 159 15.57 -16.78 14.86
C GLU A 159 16.16 -15.66 15.73
#